data_AF-A0A292RZW1-F1
#
_entry.id   AF-A0A292RZW1-F1
#
_cell.length_a   1.000
_cell.length_b   1.000
_cell.length_c   1.000
_cell.angle_alpha   90.00
_cell.angle_beta   90.00
_cell.angle_gamma   90.00
#
_symmetry.space_group_name_H-M   'P 1'
#
loop_
_entity.id
_entity.type
_entity.pdbx_description
1 polymer ?
#
loop_
_entity_poly.entity_id
_entity_poly.type
_entity_poly.pdbx_seq_one_letter_code
_entity_poly.pdbx_strand_id
1 'polypeptide(L)'
;MTGRVIVITSGKGGVGKTTTSANIGTALAKAGYKVVLIDTDLGLRNLDLLLGLENRIVYTIVDVIEERCKLKQALVKDKKNPNLSLLAAAQTRDKTAVNAEQLKEICDTLKEENDFVLV
;
A
#
# COMPACT_ATOMS: atom_id res chain seq x y z
N MET A 1 13.68 14.83 7.81
CA MET A 1 12.21 14.98 7.95
C MET A 1 11.61 13.61 7.75
N THR A 2 10.71 13.17 8.64
CA THR A 2 9.97 11.91 8.48
C THR A 2 8.79 12.12 7.53
N GLY A 3 8.52 11.14 6.67
CA GLY A 3 7.39 11.14 5.75
C GLY A 3 6.03 11.18 6.44
N ARG A 4 4.99 11.49 5.66
CA ARG A 4 3.61 11.60 6.15
C ARG A 4 2.83 10.30 5.90
N VAL A 5 2.17 9.78 6.93
CA VAL A 5 1.21 8.68 6.81
C VAL A 5 -0.19 9.28 6.73
N ILE A 6 -0.95 8.93 5.68
CA ILE A 6 -2.28 9.48 5.40
C ILE A 6 -3.24 8.32 5.16
N VAL A 7 -4.32 8.25 5.92
CA VAL A 7 -5.38 7.24 5.74
C VAL A 7 -6.49 7.80 4.86
N ILE A 8 -6.91 7.02 3.86
CA ILE A 8 -8.05 7.30 2.98
C ILE A 8 -9.21 6.40 3.40
N THR A 9 -10.10 6.94 4.23
CA THR A 9 -11.21 6.19 4.84
C THR A 9 -12.59 6.79 4.53
N SER A 10 -13.65 6.04 4.84
CA SER A 10 -15.05 6.44 4.66
C SER A 10 -15.97 5.51 5.44
N GLY A 11 -17.16 5.96 5.85
CA GLY A 11 -18.15 5.12 6.51
C GLY A 11 -18.92 4.13 5.61
N LYS A 12 -18.75 4.17 4.28
CA LYS A 12 -19.52 3.33 3.33
C LYS A 12 -18.63 2.64 2.30
N GLY A 13 -19.02 1.43 1.88
CA GLY A 13 -18.42 0.72 0.76
C GLY A 13 -18.73 1.38 -0.59
N GLY A 14 -17.85 1.23 -1.58
CA GLY A 14 -18.12 1.66 -2.97
C GLY A 14 -18.09 3.18 -3.24
N VAL A 15 -17.63 4.01 -2.29
CA VAL A 15 -17.56 5.48 -2.46
C VAL A 15 -16.31 5.98 -3.19
N GLY A 16 -15.48 5.08 -3.71
CA GLY A 16 -14.30 5.44 -4.50
C GLY A 16 -12.98 5.62 -3.72
N LYS A 17 -12.87 5.09 -2.48
CA LYS A 17 -11.61 5.15 -1.69
C LYS A 17 -10.39 4.68 -2.49
N THR A 18 -10.43 3.47 -3.04
CA THR A 18 -9.34 2.89 -3.84
C THR A 18 -8.99 3.77 -5.04
N THR A 19 -10.00 4.28 -5.74
CA THR A 19 -9.83 5.20 -6.87
C THR A 19 -9.11 6.47 -6.44
N THR A 20 -9.52 7.05 -5.31
CA THR A 20 -8.89 8.23 -4.71
C THR A 20 -7.45 7.93 -4.30
N SER A 21 -7.18 6.81 -3.61
CA SER A 21 -5.82 6.41 -3.19
C SER A 21 -4.87 6.28 -4.37
N ALA A 22 -5.27 5.57 -5.43
CA ALA A 22 -4.42 5.39 -6.62
C ALA A 22 -4.10 6.72 -7.31
N ASN A 23 -5.11 7.58 -7.50
CA ASN A 23 -4.93 8.83 -8.23
C ASN A 23 -4.14 9.86 -7.43
N ILE A 24 -4.40 10.01 -6.12
CA ILE A 24 -3.62 10.90 -5.24
C ILE A 24 -2.17 10.42 -5.17
N GLY A 25 -1.94 9.12 -4.96
CA GLY A 25 -0.59 8.57 -4.90
C GLY A 25 0.17 8.77 -6.21
N THR A 26 -0.49 8.55 -7.34
CA THR A 26 0.09 8.79 -8.67
C THR A 26 0.41 10.27 -8.90
N ALA A 27 -0.49 11.18 -8.49
CA ALA A 27 -0.27 12.62 -8.64
C ALA A 27 0.92 13.10 -7.80
N LEU A 28 1.02 12.65 -6.54
CA LEU A 28 2.17 12.95 -5.68
C LEU A 28 3.47 12.39 -6.26
N ALA A 29 3.46 11.15 -6.76
CA ALA A 29 4.63 10.54 -7.37
C ALA A 29 5.10 11.30 -8.62
N LYS A 30 4.15 11.75 -9.46
CA LYS A 30 4.43 12.60 -10.64
C LYS A 30 4.95 13.98 -10.27
N ALA A 31 4.59 14.50 -9.10
CA ALA A 31 5.15 15.73 -8.55
C ALA A 31 6.58 15.57 -7.98
N GLY A 32 7.15 14.36 -8.06
CA GLY A 32 8.53 14.08 -7.66
C GLY A 32 8.69 13.47 -6.26
N TYR A 33 7.60 13.27 -5.52
CA TYR A 33 7.65 12.68 -4.18
C TYR A 33 7.76 11.16 -4.24
N LYS A 34 8.48 10.55 -3.29
CA LYS A 34 8.49 9.09 -3.07
C LYS A 34 7.22 8.70 -2.32
N VAL A 35 6.41 7.84 -2.92
CA VAL A 35 5.09 7.46 -2.42
C VAL A 35 4.97 5.95 -2.32
N VAL A 36 4.47 5.47 -1.20
CA VAL A 36 4.00 4.09 -1.03
C VAL A 36 2.50 4.09 -0.80
N LEU A 37 1.80 3.28 -1.58
CA LEU A 37 0.42 2.91 -1.35
C LEU A 37 0.38 1.59 -0.59
N ILE A 38 -0.44 1.49 0.45
CA ILE A 38 -0.69 0.25 1.19
C ILE A 38 -2.14 -0.14 0.96
N ASP A 39 -2.38 -1.30 0.35
CA ASP A 39 -3.73 -1.85 0.27
C ASP A 39 -4.03 -2.65 1.54
N THR A 40 -5.04 -2.22 2.29
CA THR A 40 -5.50 -2.86 3.54
C THR A 40 -6.85 -3.54 3.39
N ASP A 41 -7.42 -3.61 2.18
CA ASP A 41 -8.69 -4.30 1.93
C ASP A 41 -8.48 -5.82 1.84
N LEU A 42 -8.24 -6.44 3.00
CA LEU A 42 -8.02 -7.88 3.13
C LEU A 42 -9.26 -8.65 2.66
N GLY A 43 -9.09 -9.36 1.53
CA GLY A 43 -10.13 -10.16 0.88
C GLY A 43 -10.61 -9.60 -0.46
N LEU A 44 -10.35 -8.33 -0.80
CA LEU A 44 -10.72 -7.72 -2.07
C LEU A 44 -9.53 -6.93 -2.65
N ARG A 45 -8.73 -7.59 -3.49
CA ARG A 45 -7.59 -6.98 -4.21
C ARG A 45 -8.09 -5.95 -5.22
N ASN A 46 -8.06 -4.67 -4.86
CA ASN A 46 -8.60 -3.63 -5.72
C ASN A 46 -7.54 -2.64 -6.19
N LEU A 47 -6.50 -2.36 -5.37
CA LEU A 47 -5.55 -1.31 -5.70
C LEU A 47 -4.50 -1.75 -6.72
N ASP A 48 -4.05 -3.00 -6.64
CA ASP A 48 -3.14 -3.60 -7.61
C ASP A 48 -3.75 -3.71 -9.01
N LEU A 49 -5.01 -4.12 -9.11
CA LEU A 49 -5.77 -4.14 -10.37
C LEU A 49 -5.88 -2.74 -10.97
N LEU A 50 -6.22 -1.74 -10.16
CA LEU A 50 -6.36 -0.37 -10.63
C LEU A 50 -5.03 0.22 -11.13
N LEU A 51 -3.91 -0.19 -10.53
CA LEU A 51 -2.56 0.20 -10.95
C LEU A 51 -1.98 -0.69 -12.06
N GLY A 52 -2.67 -1.77 -12.45
CA GLY A 52 -2.20 -2.74 -13.45
C GLY A 52 -0.95 -3.52 -12.99
N LEU A 53 -0.87 -3.82 -11.69
CA LEU A 53 0.24 -4.50 -11.01
C LEU A 53 -0.08 -5.92 -10.56
N GLU A 54 -1.30 -6.43 -10.79
CA GLU A 54 -1.83 -7.69 -10.28
C GLU A 54 -0.95 -8.91 -10.60
N ASN A 55 -0.32 -8.91 -11.78
CA ASN A 55 0.57 -9.98 -12.26
C ASN A 55 2.03 -9.84 -11.76
N ARG A 56 2.32 -8.82 -10.93
CA ARG A 56 3.65 -8.54 -10.37
C ARG A 56 3.67 -8.68 -8.85
N ILE A 57 2.53 -8.98 -8.23
CA ILE A 57 2.44 -9.23 -6.79
C ILE A 57 2.98 -10.62 -6.49
N VAL A 58 4.14 -10.69 -5.85
CA VAL A 58 4.77 -11.95 -5.39
C VAL A 58 4.55 -12.14 -3.89
N TYR A 59 4.66 -11.05 -3.13
CA TYR A 59 4.44 -11.02 -1.69
C TYR A 59 3.44 -9.93 -1.33
N THR A 60 2.77 -10.11 -0.21
CA THR A 60 1.73 -9.22 0.32
C THR A 60 2.11 -8.72 1.71
N ILE A 61 1.31 -7.80 2.25
CA ILE A 61 1.48 -7.33 3.63
C ILE A 61 1.51 -8.46 4.67
N VAL A 62 0.72 -9.53 4.46
CA VAL A 62 0.70 -10.69 5.36
C VAL A 62 2.03 -11.46 5.30
N ASP A 63 2.63 -11.62 4.11
CA ASP A 63 3.93 -12.30 3.99
C ASP A 63 5.07 -11.53 4.68
N VAL A 64 4.94 -10.20 4.79
CA VAL A 64 5.88 -9.37 5.56
C VAL A 64 5.70 -9.60 7.06
N ILE A 65 4.44 -9.61 7.53
CA ILE A 65 4.09 -9.76 8.94
C ILE A 65 4.43 -11.16 9.46
N GLU A 66 4.22 -12.18 8.65
CA GLU A 66 4.59 -13.56 8.96
C GLU A 66 6.08 -13.87 8.69
N GLU A 67 6.89 -12.82 8.44
CA GLU A 67 8.33 -12.91 8.22
C GLU A 67 8.77 -13.84 7.07
N ARG A 68 7.86 -14.13 6.11
CA ARG A 68 8.16 -14.93 4.92
C ARG A 68 8.99 -14.17 3.90
N CYS A 69 8.95 -12.83 3.95
CA CYS A 69 9.79 -11.96 3.12
C CYS A 69 10.13 -10.65 3.86
N LYS A 70 11.16 -9.95 3.39
CA LYS A 70 11.45 -8.58 3.85
C LYS A 70 10.47 -7.60 3.23
N LEU A 71 10.09 -6.54 3.96
CA LEU A 71 9.22 -5.48 3.47
C LEU A 71 9.61 -4.94 2.08
N LYS A 72 10.91 -4.71 1.84
CA LYS A 72 11.41 -4.23 0.53
C LYS A 72 11.13 -5.18 -0.63
N GLN A 73 11.01 -6.49 -0.38
CA GLN A 73 10.69 -7.49 -1.40
C GLN A 73 9.19 -7.51 -1.74
N ALA A 74 8.33 -7.10 -0.81
CA ALA A 74 6.89 -6.99 -1.02
C ALA A 74 6.46 -5.68 -1.71
N LEU A 75 7.34 -4.69 -1.78
CA LEU A 75 7.07 -3.44 -2.48
C LEU A 75 7.17 -3.61 -4.00
N VAL A 76 6.05 -3.39 -4.69
CA VAL A 76 5.97 -3.46 -6.15
C VAL A 76 5.95 -2.05 -6.73
N LYS A 77 7.00 -1.69 -7.48
CA LYS A 77 7.08 -0.39 -8.17
C LYS A 77 6.08 -0.30 -9.32
N ASP A 78 5.43 0.86 -9.46
CA ASP A 78 4.62 1.18 -10.64
C ASP A 78 5.47 1.07 -11.93
N LYS A 79 4.84 0.59 -13.00
CA LYS A 79 5.43 0.48 -14.34
C LYS A 79 5.75 1.85 -14.94
N LYS A 80 4.95 2.87 -14.64
CA LYS A 80 5.02 4.21 -15.29
C LYS A 80 5.65 5.27 -14.41
N ASN A 81 5.56 5.12 -13.08
CA ASN A 81 6.04 6.13 -12.13
C ASN A 81 7.05 5.49 -11.15
N PRO A 82 8.37 5.68 -11.34
CA PRO A 82 9.39 5.01 -10.52
C PRO A 82 9.38 5.42 -9.04
N ASN A 83 8.74 6.55 -8.73
CA ASN A 83 8.56 7.05 -7.36
C ASN A 83 7.33 6.49 -6.65
N LEU A 84 6.47 5.72 -7.34
CA LEU A 84 5.29 5.09 -6.75
C LEU A 84 5.53 3.59 -6.54
N SER A 85 5.27 3.12 -5.32
CA SER A 85 5.27 1.69 -4.99
C SER A 85 3.98 1.27 -4.30
N LEU A 86 3.64 -0.02 -4.41
CA LEU A 86 2.49 -0.64 -3.77
C LEU A 86 2.96 -1.74 -2.82
N LEU A 87 2.43 -1.72 -1.58
CA LEU A 87 2.36 -2.88 -0.70
C LEU A 87 0.96 -3.49 -0.80
N ALA A 88 0.84 -4.66 -1.43
CA ALA A 88 -0.45 -5.25 -1.75
C ALA A 88 -1.10 -5.96 -0.56
N ALA A 89 -2.44 -5.93 -0.54
CA ALA A 89 -3.26 -6.70 0.39
C ALA A 89 -3.15 -8.20 0.11
N ALA A 90 -3.31 -9.01 1.16
CA ALA A 90 -3.42 -10.45 1.01
C ALA A 90 -4.83 -10.88 0.57
N GLN A 91 -4.90 -11.92 -0.27
CA GLN A 91 -6.14 -12.64 -0.58
C GLN A 91 -6.44 -13.66 0.51
N THR A 92 -6.78 -13.18 1.70
CA THR A 92 -7.22 -14.04 2.82
C THR A 92 -8.66 -13.71 3.22
N ARG A 93 -9.36 -14.72 3.74
CA ARG A 93 -10.69 -14.54 4.36
C ARG A 93 -10.58 -13.97 5.78
N ASP A 94 -9.41 -14.06 6.39
CA ASP A 94 -9.16 -13.56 7.73
C ASP A 94 -8.78 -12.09 7.70
N LYS A 95 -9.73 -11.23 8.07
CA LYS A 95 -9.53 -9.78 8.18
C LYS A 95 -8.69 -9.37 9.39
N THR A 96 -8.37 -10.30 10.28
CA THR A 96 -7.53 -10.09 11.46
C THR A 96 -6.07 -10.50 11.25
N ALA A 97 -5.72 -10.95 10.04
CA ALA A 97 -4.36 -11.33 9.68
C ALA A 97 -3.33 -10.19 9.83
N VAL A 98 -3.79 -8.93 9.94
CA VAL A 98 -2.96 -7.76 10.22
C VAL A 98 -3.58 -6.99 11.38
N ASN A 99 -2.83 -6.83 12.48
CA ASN A 99 -3.26 -6.01 13.60
C ASN A 99 -2.75 -4.55 13.50
N ALA A 100 -3.22 -3.69 14.41
CA ALA A 100 -2.93 -2.26 14.38
C ALA A 100 -1.46 -1.96 14.67
N GLU A 101 -0.85 -2.67 15.62
CA GLU A 101 0.55 -2.54 15.99
C GLU A 101 1.47 -2.89 14.81
N GLN A 102 1.21 -4.01 14.12
CA GLN A 102 1.96 -4.46 12.95
C GLN A 102 1.85 -3.46 11.79
N LEU A 103 0.63 -2.98 11.49
CA LEU A 103 0.45 -1.98 10.44
C LEU A 103 1.17 -0.67 10.79
N LYS A 104 1.17 -0.28 12.08
CA LYS A 104 1.88 0.90 12.56
C LYS A 104 3.39 0.75 12.39
N GLU A 105 3.98 -0.40 12.72
CA GLU A 105 5.41 -0.68 12.52
C GLU A 105 5.81 -0.61 11.04
N ILE A 106 4.97 -1.16 10.15
CA ILE A 106 5.17 -1.05 8.70
C ILE A 106 5.14 0.40 8.25
N CYS A 107 4.14 1.17 8.70
CA CYS A 107 4.03 2.60 8.37
C CYS A 107 5.22 3.42 8.91
N ASP A 108 5.65 3.13 10.13
CA ASP A 108 6.80 3.78 10.78
C ASP A 108 8.09 3.50 10.03
N THR A 109 8.27 2.27 9.53
CA THR A 109 9.42 1.92 8.68
C THR A 109 9.35 2.63 7.33
N LEU A 110 8.20 2.61 6.67
CA LEU A 110 8.06 3.16 5.31
C LEU A 110 8.22 4.68 5.28
N LYS A 111 7.77 5.41 6.31
CA LYS A 111 7.89 6.87 6.37
C LYS A 111 9.33 7.35 6.60
N GLU A 112 10.28 6.47 6.91
CA GLU A 112 11.70 6.85 7.02
C GLU A 112 12.34 7.06 5.63
N GLU A 113 11.88 6.31 4.61
CA GLU A 113 12.47 6.31 3.26
C GLU A 113 11.59 7.00 2.20
N ASN A 114 10.33 7.33 2.53
CA ASN A 114 9.33 7.87 1.60
C ASN A 114 8.73 9.18 2.12
N ASP A 115 8.37 10.08 1.21
CA ASP A 115 7.72 11.35 1.55
C ASP A 115 6.27 11.14 1.98
N PHE A 116 5.58 10.19 1.36
CA PHE A 116 4.19 9.85 1.66
C PHE A 116 3.95 8.34 1.73
N VAL A 117 3.16 7.92 2.72
CA VAL A 117 2.59 6.58 2.84
C VAL A 117 1.07 6.73 2.89
N LEU A 118 0.37 6.26 1.86
CA LEU A 118 -1.09 6.32 1.80
C LEU A 118 -1.67 4.95 2.13
N VAL A 119 -2.57 4.90 3.10
CA VAL A 119 -3.27 3.70 3.57
C VAL A 119 -4.73 3.76 3.15
#